data_AF-A0A7V7VJ72-F1
#
_entry.id   AF-A0A7V7VJ72-F1
#
_cell.length_a   1.000
_cell.length_b   1.000
_cell.length_c   1.000
_cell.angle_alpha   90.00
_cell.angle_beta   90.00
_cell.angle_gamma   90.00
#
_symmetry.space_group_name_H-M   'P 1'
#
loop_
_entity.id
_entity.type
_entity.pdbx_description
1 polymer ?
#
loop_
_entity_poly.entity_id
_entity_poly.type
_entity_poly.pdbx_seq_one_letter_code
_entity_poly.pdbx_strand_id
1 'polypeptide(L)'
;MRNEFIKKYRDLDQKMKALAESDGDVYLPNPAPAGQVDYILVCMEPSLGRWARSPEEARTKVASGFRNFLAGIEPMLLHFSTRRFLCDTDQRYHMTDFSKGAMTVEQAGKTRPDRYDKWYDLLQEEIKLVAAPGARVIAVGNEVANHLRRKGFPMNFTKVIHYSGQAGRARNARLEGLEDQFRDFANSIKSQDILSTTRDVLQESRVPSVIFNEAFSIVEGSKLSESRLKLVYCYKLDFEAMKNGN
;
A
#
# COMPACT_ATOMS: atom_id res chain seq x y z
N MET A 1 16.15 -8.70 20.06
CA MET A 1 15.54 -7.61 19.29
C MET A 1 14.59 -8.10 18.19
N ARG A 2 15.02 -8.85 17.15
CA ARG A 2 14.12 -9.31 16.07
C ARG A 2 12.92 -10.15 16.54
N ASN A 3 13.14 -11.09 17.47
CA ASN A 3 12.05 -11.93 18.01
C ASN A 3 11.02 -11.13 18.81
N GLU A 4 11.45 -10.06 19.49
CA GLU A 4 10.56 -9.18 20.25
C GLU A 4 9.72 -8.30 19.33
N PHE A 5 10.32 -7.75 18.27
CA PHE A 5 9.59 -7.00 17.24
C PHE A 5 8.49 -7.86 16.60
N ILE A 6 8.84 -9.08 16.16
CA ILE A 6 7.89 -10.01 15.53
C ILE A 6 6.75 -10.35 16.49
N LYS A 7 7.05 -10.57 17.78
CA LYS A 7 6.03 -10.83 18.80
C LYS A 7 5.09 -9.63 18.96
N LYS A 8 5.63 -8.41 19.15
CA LYS A 8 4.83 -7.18 19.29
C LYS A 8 3.95 -6.94 18.06
N TYR A 9 4.48 -7.16 16.85
CA TYR A 9 3.71 -6.99 15.62
C TYR A 9 2.58 -8.02 15.55
N ARG A 10 2.85 -9.28 15.91
CA ARG A 10 1.81 -10.32 15.98
C ARG A 10 0.71 -9.97 17.00
N ASP A 11 1.08 -9.47 18.17
CA ASP A 11 0.11 -9.08 19.20
C ASP A 11 -0.78 -7.93 18.70
N LEU A 12 -0.20 -6.95 18.01
CA LEU A 12 -0.93 -5.86 17.37
C LEU A 12 -1.83 -6.35 16.22
N ASP A 13 -1.33 -7.28 15.40
CA ASP A 13 -2.07 -7.92 14.30
C ASP A 13 -3.34 -8.62 14.82
N GLN A 14 -3.27 -9.27 15.99
CA GLN A 14 -4.45 -9.84 16.66
C GLN A 14 -5.46 -8.78 17.12
N LYS A 15 -5.01 -7.62 17.63
CA LYS A 15 -5.91 -6.51 17.98
C LYS A 15 -6.63 -5.97 16.74
N MET A 16 -5.91 -5.79 15.64
CA MET A 16 -6.48 -5.35 14.37
C MET A 16 -7.50 -6.36 13.84
N LYS A 17 -7.17 -7.66 13.93
CA LYS A 17 -8.10 -8.73 13.57
C LYS A 17 -9.38 -8.67 14.39
N ALA A 18 -9.25 -8.57 15.72
CA ALA A 18 -10.39 -8.49 16.61
C ALA A 18 -11.28 -7.27 16.29
N LEU A 19 -10.69 -6.11 15.99
CA LEU A 19 -11.45 -4.92 15.60
C LEU A 19 -12.21 -5.14 14.28
N ALA A 20 -11.54 -5.67 13.24
CA ALA A 20 -12.19 -5.97 11.96
C ALA A 20 -13.37 -6.94 12.12
N GLU A 21 -13.19 -7.99 12.92
CA GLU A 21 -14.25 -8.98 13.18
C GLU A 21 -15.41 -8.37 13.98
N SER A 22 -15.12 -7.48 14.94
CA SER A 22 -16.17 -6.77 15.70
C SER A 22 -16.96 -5.77 14.85
N ASP A 23 -16.33 -5.18 13.82
CA ASP A 23 -16.99 -4.32 12.84
C ASP A 23 -17.79 -5.14 11.79
N GLY A 24 -17.71 -6.48 11.83
CA GLY A 24 -18.39 -7.38 10.88
C GLY A 24 -17.66 -7.60 9.56
N ASP A 25 -16.41 -7.14 9.44
CA ASP A 25 -15.63 -7.26 8.21
C ASP A 25 -14.83 -8.56 8.12
N VAL A 26 -14.29 -8.82 6.94
CA VAL A 26 -13.23 -9.82 6.77
C VAL A 26 -11.89 -9.16 7.02
N TYR A 27 -11.19 -9.58 8.07
CA TYR A 27 -9.82 -9.15 8.31
C TYR A 27 -8.88 -9.55 7.16
N LEU A 28 -8.22 -8.57 6.54
CA LEU A 28 -7.19 -8.76 5.52
C LEU A 28 -5.84 -8.23 6.04
N PRO A 29 -4.92 -9.10 6.47
CA PRO A 29 -3.61 -8.67 6.94
C PRO A 29 -2.71 -8.19 5.80
N ASN A 30 -1.88 -7.20 6.11
CA ASN A 30 -0.80 -6.75 5.23
C ASN A 30 0.42 -7.68 5.38
N PRO A 31 1.38 -7.67 4.43
CA PRO A 31 2.66 -8.34 4.61
C PRO A 31 3.34 -7.80 5.87
N ALA A 32 3.76 -8.69 6.76
CA ALA A 32 4.41 -8.28 8.00
C ALA A 32 5.82 -7.76 7.71
N PRO A 33 6.24 -6.60 8.25
CA PRO A 33 7.58 -6.10 8.07
C PRO A 33 8.58 -6.99 8.82
N ALA A 34 9.80 -7.14 8.28
CA ALA A 34 10.84 -7.92 8.92
C ALA A 34 11.51 -7.21 10.12
N GLY A 35 11.24 -5.91 10.29
CA GLY A 35 11.80 -5.03 11.30
C GLY A 35 11.32 -3.59 11.07
N GLN A 36 11.97 -2.63 11.71
CA GLN A 36 11.67 -1.21 11.51
C GLN A 36 12.03 -0.74 10.10
N VAL A 37 11.30 0.26 9.60
CA VAL A 37 11.37 0.76 8.22
C VAL A 37 11.53 2.27 8.18
N ASP A 38 12.10 2.77 7.09
CA ASP A 38 12.37 4.19 6.84
C ASP A 38 11.16 4.91 6.25
N TYR A 39 10.31 4.17 5.52
CA TYR A 39 9.09 4.71 4.91
C TYR A 39 7.86 3.88 5.28
N ILE A 40 6.77 4.55 5.64
CA ILE A 40 5.50 3.90 5.94
C ILE A 40 4.44 4.48 5.02
N LEU A 41 3.96 3.68 4.08
CA LEU A 41 2.91 4.07 3.16
C LEU A 41 1.57 3.65 3.75
N VAL A 42 0.74 4.64 4.08
CA VAL A 42 -0.61 4.44 4.62
C VAL A 42 -1.62 4.64 3.51
N CYS A 43 -2.18 3.54 3.05
CA CYS A 43 -3.28 3.43 2.11
C CYS A 43 -4.63 3.47 2.86
N MET A 44 -5.72 3.32 2.12
CA MET A 44 -7.08 3.52 2.62
C MET A 44 -7.57 2.30 3.42
N GLU A 45 -8.44 1.50 2.81
CA GLU A 45 -8.96 0.27 3.37
C GLU A 45 -9.04 -0.77 2.25
N PRO A 46 -8.90 -2.07 2.57
CA PRO A 46 -9.00 -3.07 1.55
C PRO A 46 -10.45 -3.20 1.08
N SER A 47 -10.62 -3.37 -0.22
CA SER A 47 -11.91 -3.78 -0.78
C SER A 47 -11.95 -5.30 -0.95
N LEU A 48 -13.12 -5.94 -0.80
CA LEU A 48 -13.31 -7.35 -1.22
C LEU A 48 -13.02 -7.54 -2.71
N GLY A 49 -13.24 -6.49 -3.51
CA GLY A 49 -12.79 -6.40 -4.90
C GLY A 49 -13.18 -7.61 -5.74
N ARG A 50 -12.22 -8.12 -6.51
CA ARG A 50 -12.36 -9.34 -7.33
C ARG A 50 -11.58 -10.53 -6.78
N TRP A 51 -10.89 -10.36 -5.64
CA TRP A 51 -10.05 -11.41 -5.06
C TRP A 51 -10.86 -12.39 -4.22
N ALA A 52 -12.10 -12.08 -3.85
CA ALA A 52 -13.04 -13.00 -3.24
C ALA A 52 -14.48 -12.67 -3.67
N ARG A 53 -15.34 -13.69 -3.81
CA ARG A 53 -16.76 -13.56 -4.18
C ARG A 53 -17.69 -13.55 -2.97
N SER A 54 -17.22 -14.02 -1.83
CA SER A 54 -17.95 -13.99 -0.56
C SER A 54 -17.01 -13.78 0.63
N PRO A 55 -17.54 -13.39 1.80
CA PRO A 55 -16.75 -13.33 3.04
C PRO A 55 -16.07 -14.65 3.41
N GLU A 56 -16.70 -15.79 3.16
CA GLU A 56 -16.17 -17.13 3.47
C GLU A 56 -14.98 -17.47 2.56
N GLU A 57 -15.08 -17.18 1.26
CA GLU A 57 -13.95 -17.31 0.33
C GLU A 57 -12.80 -16.40 0.77
N ALA A 58 -13.11 -15.15 1.14
CA ALA A 58 -12.13 -14.19 1.61
C ALA A 58 -11.38 -14.70 2.86
N ARG A 59 -12.10 -15.20 3.87
CA ARG A 59 -11.50 -15.81 5.07
C ARG A 59 -10.63 -17.02 4.74
N THR A 60 -11.10 -17.87 3.81
CA THR A 60 -10.34 -19.05 3.36
C THR A 60 -9.03 -18.66 2.69
N LYS A 61 -9.05 -17.65 1.80
CA LYS A 61 -7.83 -17.12 1.16
C LYS A 61 -6.87 -16.50 2.16
N VAL A 62 -7.37 -15.71 3.12
CA VAL A 62 -6.52 -15.11 4.16
C VAL A 62 -5.85 -16.20 5.01
N ALA A 63 -6.61 -17.24 5.39
CA ALA A 63 -6.09 -18.39 6.13
C ALA A 63 -5.05 -19.19 5.33
N SER A 64 -5.19 -19.28 4.00
CA SER A 64 -4.21 -19.94 3.13
C SER A 64 -2.97 -19.09 2.84
N GLY A 65 -2.87 -17.87 3.39
CA GLY A 65 -1.68 -17.02 3.30
C GLY A 65 -1.83 -15.80 2.41
N PHE A 66 -3.04 -15.49 1.91
CA PHE A 66 -3.28 -14.29 1.11
C PHE A 66 -3.08 -13.04 1.97
N ARG A 67 -2.38 -12.06 1.43
CA ARG A 67 -2.09 -10.78 2.09
C ARG A 67 -2.43 -9.63 1.16
N ASN A 68 -2.77 -8.50 1.75
CA ASN A 68 -2.99 -7.27 1.03
C ASN A 68 -1.74 -6.83 0.25
N PHE A 69 -1.91 -5.95 -0.73
CA PHE A 69 -0.85 -5.37 -1.57
C PHE A 69 -0.02 -6.36 -2.41
N LEU A 70 -0.19 -7.67 -2.24
CA LEU A 70 0.56 -8.68 -2.97
C LEU A 70 -0.11 -9.12 -4.28
N ALA A 71 -1.36 -8.75 -4.50
CA ALA A 71 -2.10 -9.14 -5.70
C ALA A 71 -2.55 -7.91 -6.51
N GLY A 72 -2.39 -8.00 -7.83
CA GLY A 72 -2.78 -6.96 -8.77
C GLY A 72 -1.63 -6.04 -9.17
N ILE A 73 -1.75 -5.46 -10.36
CA ILE A 73 -0.73 -4.57 -10.93
C ILE A 73 -0.68 -3.23 -10.20
N GLU A 74 -1.80 -2.66 -9.75
CA GLU A 74 -1.82 -1.34 -9.12
C GLU A 74 -1.01 -1.26 -7.81
N PRO A 75 -1.15 -2.19 -6.84
CA PRO A 75 -0.24 -2.24 -5.69
C PRO A 75 1.21 -2.51 -6.09
N MET A 76 1.46 -3.34 -7.11
CA MET A 76 2.81 -3.63 -7.57
C MET A 76 3.49 -2.43 -8.22
N LEU A 77 2.74 -1.53 -8.86
CA LEU A 77 3.29 -0.25 -9.33
C LEU A 77 3.71 0.65 -8.16
N LEU A 78 3.00 0.61 -7.04
CA LEU A 78 3.42 1.32 -5.83
C LEU A 78 4.68 0.68 -5.24
N HIS A 79 4.76 -0.65 -5.15
CA HIS A 79 5.96 -1.37 -4.69
C HIS A 79 7.18 -1.04 -5.56
N PHE A 80 7.00 -1.12 -6.88
CA PHE A 80 8.00 -0.74 -7.89
C PHE A 80 8.48 0.71 -7.69
N SER A 81 7.54 1.66 -7.65
CA SER A 81 7.88 3.07 -7.55
C SER A 81 8.60 3.39 -6.23
N THR A 82 8.17 2.76 -5.14
CA THR A 82 8.79 2.93 -3.81
C THR A 82 10.23 2.43 -3.82
N ARG A 83 10.47 1.21 -4.32
CA ARG A 83 11.85 0.67 -4.42
C ARG A 83 12.73 1.47 -5.37
N ARG A 84 12.17 1.94 -6.48
CA ARG A 84 12.95 2.54 -7.57
C ARG A 84 13.29 4.01 -7.32
N PHE A 85 12.37 4.78 -6.74
CA PHE A 85 12.48 6.24 -6.66
C PHE A 85 12.55 6.79 -5.24
N LEU A 86 12.12 6.02 -4.23
CA LEU A 86 12.11 6.47 -2.84
C LEU A 86 13.27 5.87 -2.03
N CYS A 87 13.35 4.53 -1.97
CA CYS A 87 14.33 3.84 -1.16
C CYS A 87 15.74 3.90 -1.75
N ASP A 88 16.72 4.21 -0.91
CA ASP A 88 18.12 3.82 -1.14
C ASP A 88 18.33 2.32 -0.83
N THR A 89 19.50 1.76 -1.18
CA THR A 89 19.77 0.31 -1.16
C THR A 89 19.60 -0.34 0.23
N ASP A 90 19.85 0.40 1.30
CA ASP A 90 19.73 -0.04 2.70
C ASP A 90 18.39 0.34 3.35
N GLN A 91 17.58 1.16 2.69
CA GLN A 91 16.30 1.62 3.20
C GLN A 91 15.18 0.63 2.93
N ARG A 92 14.22 0.57 3.86
CA ARG A 92 13.07 -0.32 3.80
C ARG A 92 11.77 0.46 3.90
N TYR A 93 10.68 -0.18 3.50
CA TYR A 93 9.35 0.39 3.63
C TYR A 93 8.34 -0.62 4.16
N HIS A 94 7.26 -0.11 4.73
CA HIS A 94 6.07 -0.87 5.10
C HIS A 94 4.86 -0.28 4.40
N MET A 95 4.07 -1.12 3.73
CA MET A 95 2.78 -0.72 3.18
C MET A 95 1.67 -1.20 4.09
N THR A 96 0.78 -0.29 4.45
CA THR A 96 -0.31 -0.59 5.34
C THR A 96 -1.57 0.17 4.95
N ASP A 97 -2.73 -0.29 5.43
CA ASP A 97 -3.99 0.42 5.28
C ASP A 97 -4.38 1.11 6.58
N PHE A 98 -5.14 2.19 6.49
CA PHE A 98 -5.75 2.85 7.65
C PHE A 98 -6.60 1.87 8.48
N SER A 99 -7.31 0.97 7.81
CA SER A 99 -8.09 -0.10 8.46
C SER A 99 -7.85 -1.44 7.76
N LYS A 100 -7.98 -2.56 8.48
CA LYS A 100 -7.66 -3.89 7.93
C LYS A 100 -8.89 -4.74 7.57
N GLY A 101 -10.10 -4.27 7.84
CA GLY A 101 -11.31 -5.00 7.45
C GLY A 101 -11.67 -4.72 6.00
N ALA A 102 -11.77 -5.78 5.20
CA ALA A 102 -12.18 -5.72 3.81
C ALA A 102 -13.69 -5.63 3.69
N MET A 103 -14.16 -4.68 2.89
CA MET A 103 -15.59 -4.45 2.65
C MET A 103 -15.89 -4.10 1.19
N THR A 104 -17.16 -3.92 0.85
CA THR A 104 -17.56 -3.43 -0.47
C THR A 104 -17.29 -1.93 -0.59
N VAL A 105 -17.06 -1.45 -1.83
CA VAL A 105 -16.82 -0.02 -2.09
C VAL A 105 -18.01 0.85 -1.67
N GLU A 106 -19.22 0.33 -1.82
CA GLU A 106 -20.45 1.02 -1.40
C GLU A 106 -20.47 1.22 0.11
N GLN A 107 -20.17 0.17 0.89
CA GLN A 107 -20.12 0.26 2.34
C GLN A 107 -19.03 1.23 2.80
N ALA A 108 -17.86 1.18 2.15
CA ALA A 108 -16.76 2.08 2.46
C ALA A 108 -17.15 3.55 2.21
N GLY A 109 -17.96 3.84 1.19
CA GLY A 109 -18.48 5.19 0.95
C GLY A 109 -19.36 5.73 2.10
N LYS A 110 -20.02 4.85 2.85
CA LYS A 110 -20.97 5.22 3.92
C LYS A 110 -20.30 5.38 5.28
N THR A 111 -19.31 4.55 5.61
CA THR A 111 -18.81 4.41 6.99
C THR A 111 -17.37 4.85 7.20
N ARG A 112 -16.66 5.31 6.15
CA ARG A 112 -15.23 5.61 6.23
C ARG A 112 -14.82 6.60 7.34
N PRO A 113 -15.50 7.75 7.55
CA PRO A 113 -15.10 8.68 8.61
C PRO A 113 -15.09 8.02 10.00
N ASP A 114 -16.21 7.41 10.39
CA ASP A 114 -16.37 6.74 11.69
C ASP A 114 -15.41 5.55 11.84
N ARG A 115 -15.23 4.81 10.74
CA ARG A 115 -14.27 3.71 10.70
C ARG A 115 -12.85 4.20 10.96
N TYR A 116 -12.41 5.23 10.26
CA TYR A 116 -11.06 5.74 10.46
C TYR A 116 -10.89 6.27 11.88
N ASP A 117 -11.91 6.91 12.46
CA ASP A 117 -11.86 7.33 13.86
C ASP A 117 -11.67 6.15 14.83
N LYS A 118 -12.36 5.02 14.60
CA LYS A 118 -12.18 3.79 15.40
C LYS A 118 -10.80 3.14 15.23
N TRP A 119 -10.27 3.15 14.01
CA TRP A 119 -9.02 2.45 13.65
C TRP A 119 -7.76 3.28 13.94
N TYR A 120 -7.90 4.59 14.18
CA TYR A 120 -6.81 5.53 14.30
C TYR A 120 -5.76 5.12 15.34
N ASP A 121 -6.18 4.71 16.53
CA ASP A 121 -5.25 4.35 17.61
C ASP A 121 -4.41 3.12 17.24
N LEU A 122 -5.01 2.11 16.60
CA LEU A 122 -4.28 0.93 16.13
C LEU A 122 -3.32 1.26 14.99
N LEU A 123 -3.68 2.19 14.10
CA LEU A 123 -2.78 2.71 13.08
C LEU A 123 -1.58 3.42 13.72
N GLN A 124 -1.80 4.22 14.76
CA GLN A 124 -0.72 4.87 15.49
C GLN A 124 0.19 3.86 16.21
N GLU A 125 -0.38 2.83 16.83
CA GLU A 125 0.38 1.73 17.42
C GLU A 125 1.25 1.02 16.36
N GLU A 126 0.70 0.78 15.16
CA GLU A 126 1.42 0.16 14.05
C GLU A 126 2.59 1.02 13.60
N ILE A 127 2.33 2.29 13.29
CA ILE A 127 3.34 3.24 12.83
C ILE A 127 4.46 3.37 13.85
N LYS A 128 4.13 3.52 15.13
CA LYS A 128 5.13 3.63 16.21
C LYS A 128 5.98 2.36 16.33
N LEU A 129 5.38 1.19 16.13
CA LEU A 129 6.09 -0.08 16.21
C LEU A 129 7.05 -0.26 15.03
N VAL A 130 6.61 0.07 13.81
CA VAL A 130 7.37 -0.20 12.57
C VAL A 130 8.31 0.94 12.17
N ALA A 131 8.14 2.16 12.68
CA ALA A 131 9.00 3.29 12.34
C ALA A 131 10.43 3.10 12.89
N ALA A 132 11.42 3.22 12.01
CA ALA A 132 12.80 3.51 12.42
C ALA A 132 12.93 4.97 12.91
N PRO A 133 14.01 5.33 13.65
CA PRO A 133 14.30 6.73 13.93
C PRO A 133 14.38 7.55 12.63
N GLY A 134 13.60 8.63 12.54
CA GLY A 134 13.54 9.48 11.34
C GLY A 134 12.65 8.94 10.21
N ALA A 135 11.91 7.85 10.43
CA ALA A 135 11.01 7.31 9.42
C ALA A 135 9.96 8.33 8.97
N ARG A 136 9.61 8.27 7.68
CA ARG A 136 8.65 9.18 7.05
C ARG A 136 7.34 8.45 6.75
N VAL A 137 6.23 9.12 7.04
CA VAL A 137 4.89 8.62 6.73
C VAL A 137 4.43 9.20 5.40
N ILE A 138 3.84 8.37 4.55
CA ILE A 138 3.31 8.75 3.25
C ILE A 138 1.83 8.39 3.21
N ALA A 139 0.97 9.40 3.14
CA ALA A 139 -0.47 9.22 3.00
C ALA A 139 -0.82 9.01 1.51
N VAL A 140 -1.27 7.80 1.16
CA VAL A 140 -1.62 7.42 -0.21
C VAL A 140 -3.09 7.78 -0.45
N GLY A 141 -3.32 8.96 -1.04
CA GLY A 141 -4.65 9.47 -1.35
C GLY A 141 -5.16 10.58 -0.41
N ASN A 142 -6.22 11.26 -0.85
CA ASN A 142 -6.78 12.41 -0.12
C ASN A 142 -7.49 12.00 1.17
N GLU A 143 -8.21 10.87 1.19
CA GLU A 143 -8.98 10.43 2.36
C GLU A 143 -8.07 10.21 3.57
N VAL A 144 -6.97 9.46 3.39
CA VAL A 144 -5.95 9.25 4.42
C VAL A 144 -5.36 10.59 4.86
N ALA A 145 -4.87 11.39 3.90
CA ALA A 145 -4.20 12.66 4.22
C ALA A 145 -5.11 13.64 4.97
N ASN A 146 -6.36 13.76 4.57
CA ASN A 146 -7.33 14.66 5.21
C ASN A 146 -7.67 14.17 6.61
N HIS A 147 -7.85 12.87 6.80
CA HIS A 147 -8.11 12.32 8.12
C HIS A 147 -6.92 12.52 9.06
N LEU A 148 -5.68 12.24 8.62
CA LEU A 148 -4.47 12.47 9.42
C LEU A 148 -4.31 13.95 9.82
N ARG A 149 -4.56 14.91 8.91
CA ARG A 149 -4.57 16.35 9.26
C ARG A 149 -5.62 16.65 10.32
N ARG A 150 -6.85 16.19 10.12
CA ARG A 150 -7.99 16.44 11.02
C ARG A 150 -7.71 15.95 12.44
N LYS A 151 -7.05 14.81 12.59
CA LYS A 151 -6.69 14.23 13.89
C LYS A 151 -5.43 14.83 14.52
N GLY A 152 -4.75 15.76 13.84
CA GLY A 152 -3.48 16.31 14.32
C GLY A 152 -2.40 15.24 14.42
N PHE A 153 -2.28 14.39 13.39
CA PHE A 153 -1.34 13.27 13.39
C PHE A 153 0.08 13.73 13.77
N PRO A 154 0.73 13.08 14.76
CA PRO A 154 1.90 13.64 15.43
C PRO A 154 3.19 13.62 14.60
N MET A 155 3.21 12.88 13.49
CA MET A 155 4.36 12.83 12.59
C MET A 155 4.09 13.64 11.32
N ASN A 156 5.14 14.26 10.79
CA ASN A 156 5.09 14.81 9.45
C ASN A 156 4.80 13.70 8.44
N PHE A 157 3.94 14.01 7.47
CA PHE A 157 3.63 13.08 6.40
C PHE A 157 3.47 13.80 5.08
N THR A 158 3.80 13.11 3.99
CA THR A 158 3.61 13.61 2.63
C THR A 158 2.44 12.89 1.98
N LYS A 159 1.59 13.64 1.28
CA LYS A 159 0.50 13.06 0.51
C LYS A 159 1.00 12.71 -0.89
N VAL A 160 0.71 11.49 -1.35
CA VAL A 160 0.86 11.08 -2.75
C VAL A 160 -0.48 10.70 -3.35
N ILE A 161 -0.53 10.61 -4.68
CA ILE A 161 -1.74 10.19 -5.39
C ILE A 161 -2.13 8.75 -5.06
N HIS A 162 -3.42 8.44 -5.05
CA HIS A 162 -3.89 7.06 -4.86
C HIS A 162 -3.76 6.25 -6.16
N TYR A 163 -3.45 4.95 -6.05
CA TYR A 163 -3.25 4.08 -7.21
C TYR A 163 -4.56 3.67 -7.92
N SER A 164 -5.74 3.94 -7.36
CA SER A 164 -7.01 3.62 -8.02
C SER A 164 -7.24 4.40 -9.32
N GLY A 165 -7.92 3.78 -10.29
CA GLY A 165 -8.23 4.41 -11.58
C GLY A 165 -9.04 5.71 -11.48
N GLN A 166 -9.77 5.91 -10.38
CA GLN A 166 -10.52 7.15 -10.10
C GLN A 166 -9.60 8.39 -10.02
N ALA A 167 -8.31 8.20 -9.73
CA ALA A 167 -7.33 9.27 -9.70
C ALA A 167 -6.84 9.71 -11.11
N GLY A 168 -7.39 9.17 -12.20
CA GLY A 168 -6.95 9.44 -13.58
C GLY A 168 -6.91 10.92 -13.96
N ARG A 169 -7.93 11.71 -13.56
CA ARG A 169 -7.94 13.16 -13.80
C ARG A 169 -6.80 13.88 -13.09
N ALA A 170 -6.53 13.52 -11.83
CA ALA A 170 -5.44 14.09 -11.06
C ALA A 170 -4.06 13.71 -11.64
N ARG A 171 -3.91 12.50 -12.19
CA ARG A 171 -2.69 12.09 -12.92
C ARG A 171 -2.45 12.99 -14.11
N ASN A 172 -3.46 13.21 -14.95
CA ASN A 172 -3.30 14.05 -16.13
C ASN A 172 -2.96 15.50 -15.75
N ALA A 173 -3.69 16.09 -14.79
CA ALA A 173 -3.42 17.44 -14.32
C ALA A 173 -2.01 17.62 -13.75
N ARG A 174 -1.47 16.58 -13.09
CA ARG A 174 -0.09 16.61 -12.54
C ARG A 174 0.99 16.65 -13.62
N LEU A 175 0.67 16.21 -14.84
CA LEU A 175 1.60 16.10 -15.96
C LEU A 175 1.49 17.26 -16.96
N GLU A 176 0.56 18.19 -16.76
CA GLU A 176 0.43 19.38 -17.59
C GLU A 176 1.76 20.17 -17.59
N GLY A 177 2.35 20.33 -18.77
CA GLY A 177 3.66 20.98 -18.96
C GLY A 177 4.87 20.07 -18.77
N LEU A 178 4.68 18.77 -18.51
CA LEU A 178 5.75 17.77 -18.35
C LEU A 178 5.66 16.65 -19.42
N GLU A 179 4.98 16.89 -20.53
CA GLU A 179 4.61 15.86 -21.51
C GLU A 179 5.82 15.19 -22.17
N ASP A 180 6.85 15.96 -22.52
CA ASP A 180 8.05 15.42 -23.15
C ASP A 180 8.88 14.59 -22.15
N GLN A 181 9.03 15.08 -20.91
CA GLN A 181 9.70 14.36 -19.83
C GLN A 181 8.96 13.06 -19.49
N PHE A 182 7.62 13.10 -19.51
CA PHE A 182 6.80 11.92 -19.35
C PHE A 182 7.00 10.93 -20.49
N ARG A 183 7.11 11.39 -21.75
CA ARG A 183 7.34 10.51 -22.90
C ARG A 183 8.68 9.78 -22.80
N ASP A 184 9.74 10.49 -22.44
CA ASP A 184 11.07 9.90 -22.23
C ASP A 184 11.04 8.89 -21.09
N PHE A 185 10.38 9.26 -19.98
CA PHE A 185 10.17 8.37 -18.85
C PHE A 185 9.39 7.10 -19.25
N ALA A 186 8.27 7.25 -19.96
CA ALA A 186 7.42 6.15 -20.40
C ALA A 186 8.19 5.15 -21.27
N ASN A 187 9.10 5.63 -22.11
CA ASN A 187 9.96 4.80 -22.94
C ASN A 187 11.04 4.06 -22.15
N SER A 188 11.44 4.61 -21.00
CA SER A 188 12.48 4.03 -20.14
C SER A 188 12.00 2.85 -19.29
N ILE A 189 10.73 2.85 -18.87
CA ILE A 189 10.17 1.81 -18.00
C ILE A 189 9.80 0.57 -18.80
N LYS A 190 10.30 -0.61 -18.40
CA LYS A 190 9.97 -1.88 -19.03
C LYS A 190 9.07 -2.70 -18.11
N SER A 191 8.15 -3.48 -18.70
CA SER A 191 7.34 -4.45 -17.96
C SER A 191 8.21 -5.42 -17.14
N GLN A 192 9.40 -5.75 -17.64
CA GLN A 192 10.35 -6.62 -16.95
C GLN A 192 10.82 -6.06 -15.61
N ASP A 193 10.95 -4.73 -15.47
CA ASP A 193 11.36 -4.09 -14.22
C ASP A 193 10.29 -4.27 -13.12
N ILE A 194 9.02 -4.16 -13.53
CA ILE A 194 7.86 -4.39 -12.66
C ILE A 194 7.75 -5.86 -12.28
N LEU A 195 7.98 -6.77 -13.24
CA LEU A 195 7.97 -8.22 -12.97
C LEU A 195 9.09 -8.64 -12.04
N SER A 196 10.30 -8.09 -12.20
CA SER A 196 11.39 -8.34 -11.25
C SER A 196 11.01 -7.90 -9.85
N THR A 197 10.48 -6.67 -9.70
CA THR A 197 10.04 -6.17 -8.40
C THR A 197 8.92 -7.03 -7.79
N THR A 198 7.95 -7.44 -8.60
CA THR A 198 6.85 -8.32 -8.17
C THR A 198 7.40 -9.63 -7.62
N ARG A 199 8.35 -10.26 -8.31
CA ARG A 199 9.00 -11.50 -7.86
C ARG A 199 9.67 -11.31 -6.50
N ASP A 200 10.47 -10.26 -6.35
CA ASP A 200 11.21 -10.00 -5.12
C ASP A 200 10.25 -9.74 -3.94
N VAL A 201 9.22 -8.90 -4.13
CA VAL A 201 8.21 -8.59 -3.11
C VAL A 201 7.48 -9.85 -2.64
N LEU A 202 7.07 -10.72 -3.58
CA LEU A 202 6.37 -11.96 -3.24
C LEU A 202 7.29 -12.96 -2.52
N GLN A 203 8.57 -13.07 -2.94
CA GLN A 203 9.56 -13.92 -2.28
C GLN A 203 9.85 -13.45 -0.85
N GLU A 204 10.08 -12.15 -0.66
CA GLU A 204 10.35 -11.55 0.65
C GLU A 204 9.14 -11.68 1.60
N SER A 205 7.93 -11.62 1.05
CA SER A 205 6.68 -11.81 1.80
C SER A 205 6.43 -13.26 2.20
N ARG A 206 7.21 -14.22 1.66
CA ARG A 206 7.15 -15.66 1.98
C ARG A 206 5.74 -16.24 1.84
N VAL A 207 4.99 -15.80 0.84
CA VAL A 207 3.66 -16.36 0.55
C VAL A 207 3.79 -17.78 0.01
N PRO A 208 2.79 -18.65 0.22
CA PRO A 208 2.77 -19.99 -0.38
C PRO A 208 2.86 -19.94 -1.91
N SER A 209 3.43 -20.98 -2.51
CA SER A 209 3.71 -21.05 -3.95
C SER A 209 2.46 -20.85 -4.83
N VAL A 210 1.31 -21.35 -4.40
CA VAL A 210 0.03 -21.15 -5.10
C VAL A 210 -0.32 -19.66 -5.20
N ILE A 211 -0.19 -18.93 -4.09
CA ILE A 211 -0.47 -17.49 -4.01
C ILE A 211 0.58 -16.70 -4.79
N PHE A 212 1.85 -17.10 -4.67
CA PHE A 212 2.95 -16.53 -5.45
C PHE A 212 2.65 -16.60 -6.95
N ASN A 213 2.33 -17.80 -7.45
CA ASN A 213 2.12 -18.04 -8.88
C ASN A 213 0.88 -17.28 -9.39
N GLU A 214 -0.21 -17.30 -8.63
CA GLU A 214 -1.44 -16.57 -8.98
C GLU A 214 -1.20 -15.06 -9.05
N ALA A 215 -0.60 -14.48 -8.01
CA ALA A 215 -0.30 -13.06 -7.96
C ALA A 215 0.65 -12.61 -9.07
N PHE A 216 1.73 -13.38 -9.30
CA PHE A 216 2.70 -13.09 -10.35
C PHE A 216 2.06 -13.14 -11.75
N SER A 217 1.26 -14.18 -12.03
CA SER A 217 0.59 -14.35 -13.33
C SER A 217 -0.39 -13.21 -13.63
N ILE A 218 -1.07 -12.67 -12.62
CA ILE A 218 -1.95 -11.50 -12.78
C ILE A 218 -1.16 -10.27 -13.25
N VAL A 219 0.03 -10.06 -12.69
CA VAL A 219 0.90 -8.94 -13.08
C VAL A 219 1.50 -9.17 -14.47
N GLU A 220 1.93 -10.38 -14.76
CA GLU A 220 2.46 -10.78 -16.08
C GLU A 220 1.44 -10.60 -17.20
N GLY A 221 0.19 -10.98 -16.96
CA GLY A 221 -0.91 -10.74 -17.90
C GLY A 221 -1.39 -9.29 -17.99
N SER A 222 -0.89 -8.39 -17.12
CA SER A 222 -1.34 -7.00 -17.08
C SER A 222 -0.56 -6.10 -18.05
N LYS A 223 -1.29 -5.27 -18.81
CA LYS A 223 -0.66 -4.27 -19.69
C LYS A 223 -0.17 -3.05 -18.91
N LEU A 224 1.05 -2.60 -19.18
CA LEU A 224 1.53 -1.31 -18.70
C LEU A 224 0.96 -0.18 -19.59
N SER A 225 -0.29 0.20 -19.31
CA SER A 225 -0.97 1.25 -20.07
C SER A 225 -0.39 2.64 -19.79
N GLU A 226 -0.65 3.60 -20.67
CA GLU A 226 -0.25 5.00 -20.47
C GLU A 226 -0.72 5.55 -19.11
N SER A 227 -1.97 5.28 -18.71
CA SER A 227 -2.49 5.72 -17.40
C SER A 227 -1.71 5.12 -16.21
N ARG A 228 -1.21 3.89 -16.34
CA ARG A 228 -0.35 3.24 -15.33
C ARG A 228 1.05 3.87 -15.34
N LEU A 229 1.61 4.18 -16.51
CA LEU A 229 2.88 4.90 -16.61
C LEU A 229 2.79 6.31 -16.00
N LYS A 230 1.69 7.03 -16.25
CA LYS A 230 1.43 8.34 -15.63
C LYS A 230 1.38 8.24 -14.09
N LEU A 231 0.77 7.17 -13.57
CA LEU A 231 0.77 6.90 -12.13
C LEU A 231 2.19 6.71 -11.58
N VAL A 232 3.00 5.87 -12.23
CA VAL A 232 4.41 5.66 -11.83
C VAL A 232 5.20 6.96 -11.91
N TYR A 233 4.97 7.77 -12.94
CA TYR A 233 5.64 9.07 -13.08
C TYR A 233 5.26 10.07 -11.98
N CYS A 234 3.98 10.11 -11.58
CA CYS A 234 3.54 10.90 -10.43
C CYS A 234 4.30 10.47 -9.15
N TYR A 235 4.42 9.17 -8.91
CA TYR A 235 5.19 8.67 -7.78
C TYR A 235 6.67 9.03 -7.86
N LYS A 236 7.29 8.93 -9.05
CA LYS A 236 8.67 9.37 -9.24
C LYS A 236 8.86 10.82 -8.80
N LEU A 237 8.02 11.73 -9.30
CA LEU A 237 8.10 13.16 -8.97
C LEU A 237 7.96 13.41 -7.46
N ASP A 238 6.95 12.79 -6.84
CA ASP A 238 6.70 12.98 -5.42
C ASP A 238 7.81 12.37 -4.55
N PHE A 239 8.31 11.18 -4.89
CA PHE A 239 9.36 10.49 -4.12
C PHE A 239 10.73 11.16 -4.27
N GLU A 240 11.10 11.61 -5.47
CA GLU A 240 12.35 12.36 -5.66
C GLU A 240 12.31 13.72 -4.96
N ALA A 241 11.17 14.41 -4.96
CA ALA A 241 11.01 15.66 -4.21
C ALA A 241 11.24 15.43 -2.71
N MET A 242 10.72 14.33 -2.14
CA MET A 242 10.96 13.96 -0.75
C MET A 242 12.44 13.71 -0.46
N LYS A 243 13.19 13.05 -1.36
CA LYS A 243 14.63 12.80 -1.17
C LYS A 243 15.42 14.10 -1.17
N ASN A 244 15.02 15.07 -1.99
CA ASN A 244 15.73 16.33 -2.18
C ASN A 244 15.39 17.40 -1.10
N GLY A 245 14.51 17.09 -0.14
CA GLY A 245 14.21 17.97 0.98
C GLY A 245 13.31 19.16 0.67
N ASN A 246 12.50 19.07 -0.39
CA ASN A 246 11.44 20.04 -0.70
C ASN A 246 10.15 19.73 0.04
#